data_AF-A0A7C2WC54-F1
#
_entry.id   AF-A0A7C2WC54-F1
#
_cell.length_a   1.000
_cell.length_b   1.000
_cell.length_c   1.000
_cell.angle_alpha   90.00
_cell.angle_beta   90.00
_cell.angle_gamma   90.00
#
_symmetry.space_group_name_H-M   'P 1'
#
loop_
_entity.id
_entity.type
_entity.pdbx_description
1 polymer ?
#
loop_
_entity_poly.entity_id
_entity_poly.type
_entity_poly.pdbx_seq_one_letter_code
_entity_poly.pdbx_strand_id
1 'polypeptide(L)'
;VELIRQRVAESRSPVVVIDAIKLFEAGLAGDCDEVWVVTCKPEQQLARLMARDRIGEEEALLRIRAQPPQEEKVRRADRVIDNSGAIEETIAQVRAAWEALPIHRGEAGNSVVPSPR
;
A
#
# COMPACT_ATOMS: atom_id res chain seq x y z
N VAL A 1 10.79 11.24 2.92
CA VAL A 1 10.77 10.52 1.62
C VAL A 1 12.17 10.18 1.15
N GLU A 2 13.14 11.08 1.23
CA GLU A 2 14.53 10.84 0.77
C GLU A 2 15.18 9.59 1.39
N LEU A 3 15.10 9.42 2.71
CA LEU A 3 15.63 8.22 3.36
C LEU A 3 14.98 6.91 2.87
N ILE A 4 13.70 6.94 2.48
CA ILE A 4 13.03 5.76 1.90
C ILE A 4 13.63 5.46 0.53
N ARG A 5 13.76 6.48 -0.33
CA ARG A 5 14.36 6.33 -1.67
C ARG A 5 15.79 5.82 -1.60
N GLN A 6 16.59 6.36 -0.69
CA GLN A 6 17.95 5.87 -0.46
C GLN A 6 17.96 4.38 -0.08
N ARG A 7 17.10 3.96 0.86
CA ARG A 7 17.01 2.55 1.26
C ARG A 7 16.53 1.64 0.14
N VAL A 8 15.60 2.09 -0.69
CA VAL A 8 15.14 1.35 -1.88
C VAL A 8 16.30 1.17 -2.86
N ALA A 9 17.07 2.22 -3.13
CA ALA A 9 18.22 2.18 -4.04
C ALA A 9 19.38 1.31 -3.52
N GLU A 10 19.58 1.25 -2.20
CA GLU A 10 20.62 0.42 -1.57
C GLU A 10 20.19 -1.05 -1.39
N SER A 11 18.91 -1.36 -1.56
CA SER A 11 18.37 -2.70 -1.40
C SER A 11 18.88 -3.65 -2.48
N ARG A 12 19.26 -4.86 -2.08
CA ARG A 12 19.55 -5.97 -3.00
C ARG A 12 18.39 -6.97 -3.11
N SER A 13 17.28 -6.70 -2.41
CA SER A 13 16.10 -7.55 -2.46
C SER A 13 15.44 -7.42 -3.84
N PRO A 14 14.96 -8.53 -4.42
CA PRO A 14 14.24 -8.49 -5.70
C PRO A 14 12.91 -7.74 -5.62
N VAL A 15 12.36 -7.58 -4.41
CA VAL A 15 11.14 -6.82 -4.12
C VAL A 15 11.36 -6.02 -2.85
N VAL A 16 10.91 -4.76 -2.84
CA VAL A 16 10.88 -3.88 -1.67
C VAL A 16 9.44 -3.41 -1.47
N VAL A 17 8.92 -3.51 -0.24
CA VAL A 17 7.58 -3.04 0.11
C VAL A 17 7.70 -1.75 0.91
N ILE A 18 7.05 -0.69 0.41
CA ILE A 18 6.95 0.60 1.11
C ILE A 18 5.58 0.68 1.77
N ASP A 19 5.53 0.46 3.08
CA ASP A 19 4.30 0.70 3.87
C ASP A 19 4.27 2.15 4.36
N ALA A 20 3.31 2.94 3.85
CA ALA A 20 3.16 4.34 4.19
C ALA A 20 1.69 4.79 4.18
N ILE A 21 1.24 5.36 5.30
CA ILE A 21 -0.13 5.90 5.45
C ILE A 21 -0.43 7.02 4.43
N LYS A 22 0.59 7.81 4.08
CA LYS A 22 0.51 8.97 3.16
C LYS A 22 1.28 8.71 1.85
N LEU A 23 1.26 7.48 1.35
CA LEU A 23 2.05 7.07 0.17
C LEU A 23 1.81 8.01 -1.04
N PHE A 24 0.55 8.36 -1.29
CA PHE A 24 0.17 9.21 -2.41
C PHE A 24 0.54 10.69 -2.20
N GLU A 25 0.26 11.23 -1.02
CA GLU A 25 0.53 12.62 -0.67
C GLU A 25 2.02 12.89 -0.56
N ALA A 26 2.82 11.87 -0.21
CA ALA A 26 4.27 11.93 -0.16
C ALA A 26 4.93 11.78 -1.55
N GLY A 27 4.15 11.50 -2.61
CA GLY A 27 4.66 11.26 -3.96
C GLY A 27 5.41 9.93 -4.13
N LEU A 28 5.38 9.05 -3.13
CA LEU A 28 6.08 7.76 -3.17
C LEU A 28 5.38 6.74 -4.07
N ALA A 29 4.08 6.91 -4.32
CA ALA A 29 3.34 6.04 -5.23
C ALA A 29 3.93 6.04 -6.67
N GLY A 30 4.49 7.18 -7.12
CA GLY A 30 5.16 7.27 -8.42
C GLY A 30 6.54 6.61 -8.47
N ASP A 31 7.10 6.27 -7.31
CA ASP A 31 8.38 5.56 -7.18
C ASP A 31 8.18 4.03 -7.12
N CYS A 32 6.93 3.53 -7.15
CA CYS A 32 6.58 2.12 -7.02
C CYS A 32 6.20 1.52 -8.38
N ASP A 33 6.67 0.30 -8.66
CA ASP A 33 6.23 -0.47 -9.84
C ASP A 33 4.76 -0.91 -9.72
N GLU A 34 4.29 -1.12 -8.48
CA GLU A 34 2.93 -1.55 -8.17
C GLU A 34 2.45 -0.96 -6.82
N VAL A 35 1.25 -0.40 -6.79
CA VAL A 35 0.62 0.21 -5.62
C VAL A 35 -0.56 -0.63 -5.14
N TRP A 36 -0.44 -1.15 -3.92
CA TRP A 36 -1.48 -1.96 -3.29
C TRP A 36 -2.24 -1.16 -2.26
N VAL A 37 -3.57 -1.17 -2.35
CA VAL A 37 -4.45 -0.51 -1.38
C VAL A 37 -5.24 -1.56 -0.61
N VAL A 38 -5.09 -1.56 0.71
CA VAL A 38 -5.92 -2.37 1.61
C VAL A 38 -7.15 -1.56 2.00
N THR A 39 -8.33 -2.15 1.87
CA THR A 39 -9.62 -1.53 2.22
C THR A 39 -10.43 -2.42 3.17
N CYS A 40 -11.45 -1.85 3.80
CA CYS A 40 -12.48 -2.61 4.52
C CYS A 40 -13.79 -1.81 4.55
N LYS A 41 -14.89 -2.40 5.04
CA LYS A 41 -16.16 -1.69 5.22
C LYS A 41 -15.99 -0.49 6.18
N PRO A 42 -16.65 0.66 5.93
CA PRO A 42 -16.52 1.85 6.77
C PRO A 42 -16.78 1.60 8.26
N GLU A 43 -17.76 0.76 8.58
CA GLU A 43 -18.13 0.43 9.96
C GLU A 43 -17.02 -0.38 10.65
N GLN A 44 -16.34 -1.26 9.90
CA GLN A 44 -15.20 -2.02 10.40
C GLN A 44 -13.97 -1.13 10.58
N GLN A 45 -13.73 -0.17 9.68
CA GLN A 45 -12.64 0.79 9.82
C GLN A 45 -12.80 1.60 11.12
N LEU A 46 -14.01 2.12 11.36
CA LEU A 46 -14.36 2.87 12.57
C LEU A 46 -14.16 2.01 13.83
N ALA A 47 -14.79 0.83 13.87
CA ALA A 47 -14.71 -0.05 15.03
C ALA A 47 -13.27 -0.48 15.35
N ARG A 48 -12.49 -0.84 14.32
CA ARG A 48 -11.08 -1.24 14.48
C ARG A 48 -10.21 -0.07 14.94
N LEU A 49 -10.44 1.14 14.43
CA LEU A 49 -9.70 2.34 14.84
C LEU A 49 -9.97 2.66 16.32
N MET A 50 -11.25 2.67 16.73
CA MET A 50 -11.64 2.90 18.12
C MET A 50 -11.00 1.86 19.05
N ALA A 51 -11.05 0.58 18.69
CA ALA A 51 -10.49 -0.50 19.50
C ALA A 51 -8.95 -0.41 19.60
N ARG A 52 -8.26 -0.13 18.49
CA ARG A 52 -6.79 -0.06 18.44
C ARG A 52 -6.25 1.14 19.21
N ASP A 53 -6.84 2.32 18.99
CA ASP A 53 -6.33 3.58 19.54
C ASP A 53 -6.97 3.94 20.89
N ARG A 54 -7.99 3.18 21.34
CA ARG A 54 -8.77 3.40 22.56
C ARG A 54 -9.42 4.79 22.62
N ILE A 55 -10.01 5.19 21.50
CA ILE A 55 -10.67 6.50 21.33
C ILE A 55 -12.17 6.36 21.09
N GLY A 56 -12.91 7.44 21.37
CA GLY A 56 -14.35 7.52 21.12
C GLY A 56 -14.69 7.64 19.63
N GLU A 57 -15.97 7.44 19.31
CA GLU A 57 -16.48 7.47 17.94
C GLU A 57 -16.26 8.80 17.24
N GLU A 58 -16.56 9.92 17.90
CA GLU A 58 -16.37 11.27 17.32
C GLU A 58 -14.92 11.52 16.94
N GLU A 59 -13.97 11.18 17.81
CA GLU A 59 -12.55 11.35 17.53
C GLU A 59 -12.08 10.42 16.39
N ALA A 60 -12.56 9.18 16.36
CA ALA A 60 -12.25 8.25 15.29
C ALA A 60 -12.77 8.74 13.93
N LEU A 61 -14.01 9.25 13.88
CA LEU A 61 -14.60 9.84 12.67
C LEU A 61 -13.83 11.07 12.20
N LEU A 62 -13.40 11.94 13.11
CA LEU A 62 -12.55 13.09 12.78
C LEU A 62 -11.23 12.64 12.13
N ARG A 63 -10.57 11.61 12.69
CA ARG A 63 -9.33 11.06 12.12
C ARG A 63 -9.53 10.41 10.76
N ILE A 64 -10.63 9.70 10.55
CA ILE A 64 -10.97 9.08 9.25
C ILE A 64 -11.20 10.18 8.21
N ARG A 65 -12.00 11.20 8.54
CA ARG A 65 -12.34 12.31 7.63
C ARG A 65 -11.16 13.25 7.34
N ALA A 66 -10.15 13.27 8.20
CA ALA A 66 -8.92 14.05 7.99
C ALA A 66 -8.00 13.44 6.92
N GLN A 67 -8.25 12.20 6.48
CA GLN A 67 -7.50 11.55 5.40
C GLN A 67 -8.24 11.66 4.07
N PRO A 68 -7.53 11.60 2.93
CA PRO A 68 -8.19 11.51 1.62
C PRO A 68 -9.15 10.31 1.56
N PRO A 69 -10.26 10.43 0.81
CA PRO A 69 -11.24 9.37 0.69
C PRO A 69 -10.62 8.05 0.25
N GLN A 70 -11.00 6.96 0.91
CA GLN A 70 -10.50 5.61 0.59
C GLN A 70 -10.75 5.24 -0.88
N GLU A 71 -11.90 5.64 -1.43
CA GLU A 71 -12.24 5.44 -2.84
C GLU A 71 -11.24 6.08 -3.80
N GLU A 72 -10.65 7.21 -3.44
CA GLU A 72 -9.63 7.86 -4.26
C GLU A 72 -8.35 7.03 -4.31
N LYS A 73 -7.95 6.47 -3.16
CA LYS A 73 -6.81 5.55 -3.07
C LYS A 73 -7.06 4.30 -3.92
N VAL A 74 -8.26 3.71 -3.81
CA VAL A 74 -8.69 2.55 -4.59
C VAL A 74 -8.63 2.80 -6.09
N ARG A 75 -9.09 3.96 -6.57
CA ARG A 75 -9.03 4.33 -8.01
C ARG A 75 -7.61 4.46 -8.56
N ARG A 76 -6.62 4.68 -7.69
CA ARG A 76 -5.22 4.90 -8.04
C ARG A 76 -4.34 3.67 -7.77
N ALA A 77 -4.94 2.57 -7.31
CA ALA A 77 -4.23 1.35 -6.96
C ALA A 77 -4.14 0.42 -8.18
N ASP A 78 -3.01 -0.28 -8.30
CA ASP A 78 -2.88 -1.39 -9.24
C ASP A 78 -3.59 -2.64 -8.71
N ARG A 79 -3.58 -2.81 -7.38
CA ARG A 79 -4.33 -3.88 -6.70
C ARG A 79 -5.04 -3.39 -5.46
N VAL A 80 -6.21 -3.96 -5.23
CA VAL A 80 -7.03 -3.71 -4.04
C VAL A 80 -7.15 -5.01 -3.26
N ILE A 81 -6.84 -4.96 -1.96
CA ILE A 81 -7.00 -6.07 -1.02
C ILE A 81 -8.16 -5.74 -0.09
N ASP A 82 -9.24 -6.51 -0.15
CA ASP A 82 -10.38 -6.35 0.75
C ASP A 82 -10.16 -7.12 2.07
N ASN A 83 -10.07 -6.37 3.16
CA ASN A 83 -9.92 -6.85 4.53
C ASN A 83 -11.24 -6.74 5.32
N SER A 84 -12.38 -6.82 4.62
CA SER A 84 -13.71 -6.85 5.23
C SER A 84 -14.15 -8.25 5.67
N GLY A 85 -13.56 -9.28 5.08
CA GLY A 85 -13.89 -10.68 5.29
C GLY A 85 -13.06 -11.36 6.38
N ALA A 86 -12.96 -12.68 6.28
CA ALA A 86 -12.11 -13.48 7.16
C ALA A 86 -10.62 -13.25 6.86
N ILE A 87 -9.75 -13.43 7.85
CA ILE A 87 -8.30 -13.21 7.66
C ILE A 87 -7.72 -14.12 6.58
N GLU A 88 -8.27 -15.32 6.42
CA GLU A 88 -7.91 -16.29 5.40
C GLU A 88 -8.19 -15.76 3.99
N GLU A 89 -9.27 -15.01 3.80
CA GLU A 89 -9.62 -14.38 2.51
C GLU A 89 -8.63 -13.27 2.17
N THR A 90 -8.24 -12.47 3.16
CA THR A 90 -7.21 -11.43 2.99
C THR A 90 -5.85 -12.07 2.67
N ILE A 91 -5.47 -13.15 3.36
CA ILE A 91 -4.23 -13.88 3.09
C ILE A 91 -4.25 -14.45 1.66
N ALA A 92 -5.38 -15.03 1.22
CA ALA A 92 -5.51 -15.56 -0.13
C ALA A 92 -5.35 -14.47 -1.20
N GLN A 93 -5.98 -13.30 -1.01
CA GLN A 93 -5.83 -12.14 -1.91
C GLN A 93 -4.38 -11.67 -1.99
N VAL A 94 -3.70 -11.53 -0.85
CA VAL A 94 -2.28 -11.12 -0.78
C VAL A 94 -1.39 -12.14 -1.49
N ARG A 95 -1.60 -13.44 -1.28
CA ARG A 95 -0.82 -14.49 -1.96
C ARG A 95 -1.01 -14.46 -3.47
N ALA A 96 -2.27 -14.38 -3.93
CA ALA A 96 -2.56 -14.32 -5.37
C ALA A 96 -1.95 -13.08 -6.01
N ALA A 97 -2.02 -11.94 -5.34
CA ALA A 97 -1.39 -10.70 -5.78
C ALA A 97 0.14 -10.81 -5.81
N TRP A 98 0.75 -11.46 -4.82
CA TRP A 98 2.19 -11.66 -4.72
C TRP A 98 2.73 -12.59 -5.81
N GLU A 99 2.04 -13.70 -6.08
CA GLU A 99 2.40 -14.65 -7.12
C GLU A 99 2.28 -14.06 -8.53
N ALA A 100 1.40 -13.08 -8.70
CA ALA A 100 1.18 -12.37 -9.96
C ALA A 100 2.11 -11.16 -10.15
N LEU A 101 3.03 -10.88 -9.21
CA LEU A 101 3.98 -9.78 -9.36
C LEU A 101 4.88 -10.01 -10.58
N PRO A 102 5.05 -9.01 -11.46
CA PRO A 102 6.00 -9.07 -12.56
C PRO A 102 7.42 -8.91 -12.00
N ILE A 103 7.98 -9.99 -11.45
CA ILE A 103 9.38 -9.98 -11.00
C ILE A 103 10.25 -9.94 -12.26
N HIS A 104 10.76 -8.75 -12.58
CA HIS A 104 11.86 -8.60 -13.50
C HIS A 104 13.07 -9.29 -12.89
N ARG A 105 13.25 -10.58 -13.20
CA ARG A 105 14.52 -11.26 -12.97
C ARG A 105 15.53 -10.54 -13.85
N GLY A 106 16.26 -9.58 -13.28
CA GLY A 106 17.38 -8.95 -13.97
C GLY A 106 18.29 -10.07 -14.47
N GLU A 107 18.47 -10.16 -15.79
CA GLU A 107 19.61 -10.85 -16.35
C GLU A 107 20.85 -10.23 -15.70
N ALA A 108 21.70 -11.08 -15.13
CA ALA A 108 22.95 -10.64 -14.54
C ALA A 108 23.80 -9.93 -15.60
N GLY A 109 23.78 -8.60 -15.58
CA GLY A 109 24.68 -7.74 -16.35
C GLY A 109 24.14 -7.24 -17.70
N ASN A 110 23.38 -6.14 -17.68
CA ASN A 110 23.79 -4.94 -18.41
C ASN A 110 23.01 -3.71 -17.93
N SER A 111 23.66 -2.55 -17.97
CA SER A 111 23.19 -1.24 -17.50
C SER A 111 21.73 -0.91 -17.86
N VAL A 112 20.89 -0.69 -16.83
CA VAL A 112 19.55 -0.12 -17.00
C VAL A 112 19.67 1.40 -17.02
N VAL A 113 19.28 2.00 -18.15
CA VAL A 113 18.87 3.41 -18.20
C VAL A 113 17.34 3.38 -18.15
N PRO A 114 16.68 4.00 -17.16
CA PRO A 114 15.22 4.02 -17.13
C PRO A 114 14.69 4.93 -18.24
N SER A 115 13.73 4.40 -19.02
CA SER A 115 12.99 5.14 -20.04
C SER A 115 11.85 5.92 -19.36
N PRO A 116 11.67 7.22 -19.63
CA PRO A 116 10.57 7.99 -19.07
C PRO A 116 9.28 7.68 -19.83
N ARG A 117 8.22 7.35 -19.08
CA ARG A 117 6.85 7.57 -19.55
C ARG A 117 6.42 8.99 -19.21
#